data_AF-A0A961FL39-F1
#
_entry.id   AF-A0A961FL39-F1
#
_cell.length_a   1.000
_cell.length_b   1.000
_cell.length_c   1.000
_cell.angle_alpha   90.00
_cell.angle_beta   90.00
_cell.angle_gamma   90.00
#
_symmetry.space_group_name_H-M   'P 1'
#
loop_
_entity.id
_entity.type
_entity.pdbx_description
1 polymer ?
#
loop_
_entity_poly.entity_id
_entity_poly.type
_entity_poly.pdbx_seq_one_letter_code
_entity_poly.pdbx_strand_id
1 'polypeptide(L)'
;TTPAGETQNLTSSEAAEAPTLDLGKPERPGIYSITPSAGRNALTRRLAVNLDPAETDLTPLPEADWQALAQRLGVGAVRSFDEWQRLDRSRRFGSEIWQPLILALLALLFFEVLLQQHITRRK
;
A
#
# COMPACT_ATOMS: atom_id res chain seq x y z
N THR A 1 -29.33 -3.95 4.73
CA THR A 1 -28.12 -4.76 4.95
C THR A 1 -27.15 -4.56 3.82
N THR A 2 -25.89 -4.31 4.15
CA THR A 2 -24.79 -4.18 3.21
C THR A 2 -24.34 -5.57 2.70
N PRO A 3 -23.57 -5.64 1.60
CA PRO A 3 -22.96 -6.89 1.13
C PRO A 3 -22.04 -7.55 2.16
N ALA A 4 -21.54 -6.79 3.14
CA ALA A 4 -20.72 -7.28 4.25
C ALA A 4 -21.55 -7.85 5.42
N GLY A 5 -22.88 -7.82 5.34
CA GLY A 5 -23.78 -8.30 6.38
C GLY A 5 -24.14 -7.25 7.45
N GLU A 6 -23.64 -6.02 7.34
CA GLU A 6 -23.93 -4.95 8.30
C GLU A 6 -25.31 -4.34 8.05
N THR A 7 -26.03 -3.99 9.11
CA THR A 7 -27.34 -3.36 9.04
C THR A 7 -27.23 -1.88 9.37
N GLN A 8 -27.75 -1.04 8.48
CA GLN A 8 -27.85 0.40 8.69
C GLN A 8 -29.31 0.82 8.59
N ASN A 9 -29.75 1.65 9.53
CA ASN A 9 -31.08 2.26 9.50
C ASN A 9 -31.03 3.49 8.58
N LEU A 10 -31.81 3.47 7.51
CA LEU A 10 -31.94 4.58 6.58
C LEU A 10 -33.26 5.31 6.84
N THR A 11 -33.20 6.63 6.89
CA THR A 11 -34.40 7.47 7.02
C THR A 11 -34.95 7.76 5.63
N SER A 12 -36.20 7.39 5.37
CA SER A 12 -36.86 7.71 4.10
C SER A 12 -37.18 9.21 4.04
N SER A 13 -36.77 9.88 2.97
CA SER A 13 -37.20 11.25 2.67
C SER A 13 -38.45 11.20 1.78
N GLU A 14 -39.55 11.78 2.26
CA GLU A 14 -40.84 11.77 1.57
C GLU A 14 -40.85 12.90 0.53
N ALA A 15 -40.24 12.64 -0.63
CA ALA A 15 -40.29 13.53 -1.78
C ALA A 15 -41.55 13.24 -2.63
N ALA A 16 -42.62 13.98 -2.30
CA ALA A 16 -43.83 14.37 -3.04
C ALA A 16 -44.62 13.40 -3.96
N GLU A 17 -44.08 12.29 -4.47
CA GLU A 17 -44.85 11.34 -5.32
C GLU A 17 -44.34 9.89 -5.28
N ALA A 18 -43.11 9.63 -4.81
CA ALA A 18 -42.62 8.30 -4.50
C ALA A 18 -41.59 8.34 -3.35
N PRO A 19 -41.70 7.48 -2.32
CA PRO A 19 -40.72 7.45 -1.24
C PRO A 19 -39.35 7.11 -1.83
N THR A 20 -38.43 8.08 -1.78
CA THR A 20 -37.07 7.90 -2.29
C THR A 20 -36.15 7.58 -1.11
N LEU A 21 -35.42 6.48 -1.24
CA LEU A 21 -34.41 6.06 -0.26
C LEU A 21 -33.04 6.43 -0.83
N ASP A 22 -32.35 7.36 -0.17
CA ASP A 22 -30.96 7.67 -0.47
C ASP A 22 -30.06 6.68 0.30
N LEU A 23 -29.27 5.90 -0.45
CA LEU A 23 -28.31 4.94 0.07
C LEU A 23 -26.95 5.61 0.39
N GLY A 24 -26.80 6.90 0.09
CA GLY A 24 -25.52 7.59 0.10
C GLY A 24 -24.60 7.08 -1.01
N LYS A 25 -23.29 7.40 -0.92
CA LYS A 25 -22.27 6.79 -1.80
C LYS A 25 -21.92 5.40 -1.24
N PRO A 26 -22.29 4.30 -1.92
CA PRO A 26 -21.98 2.96 -1.44
C PRO A 26 -20.48 2.71 -1.52
N GLU A 27 -19.85 2.38 -0.38
CA GLU A 27 -18.40 2.12 -0.31
C GLU A 27 -17.97 0.77 -0.88
N ARG A 28 -18.92 -0.16 -1.12
CA ARG A 28 -18.63 -1.51 -1.59
C ARG A 28 -19.57 -1.94 -2.70
N PRO A 29 -19.06 -2.62 -3.74
CA PRO A 29 -19.92 -3.29 -4.71
C PRO A 29 -20.67 -4.43 -4.04
N GLY A 30 -21.85 -4.74 -4.58
CA GLY A 30 -22.56 -5.95 -4.24
C GLY A 30 -24.06 -5.74 -4.15
N ILE A 31 -24.74 -6.76 -3.59
CA ILE A 31 -26.19 -6.76 -3.44
C ILE A 31 -26.53 -6.22 -2.06
N TYR A 32 -27.21 -5.07 -2.04
CA TYR A 32 -27.78 -4.47 -0.85
C TYR A 32 -29.23 -4.92 -0.70
N SER A 33 -29.65 -5.25 0.51
CA SER A 33 -31.05 -5.55 0.82
C SER A 33 -31.66 -4.47 1.69
N ILE A 34 -32.83 -3.97 1.29
CA ILE A 34 -33.60 -3.00 2.06
C ILE A 34 -34.84 -3.72 2.60
N THR A 35 -34.96 -3.74 3.91
CA THR A 35 -36.12 -4.30 4.62
C THR A 35 -36.87 -3.14 5.30
N PRO A 36 -38.12 -2.85 4.91
CA PRO A 36 -38.93 -1.83 5.59
C PRO A 36 -39.21 -2.22 7.06
N SER A 37 -39.09 -1.26 7.97
CA SER A 37 -39.32 -1.47 9.42
C SER A 37 -40.81 -1.58 9.79
N ALA A 38 -41.72 -1.25 8.88
CA ALA A 38 -43.16 -1.17 9.13
C ALA A 38 -43.95 -2.22 8.33
N GLY A 39 -44.65 -3.10 9.06
CA GLY A 39 -45.75 -3.91 8.53
C GLY A 39 -45.40 -5.36 8.19
N ARG A 40 -46.27 -6.28 8.62
CA ARG A 40 -46.17 -7.76 8.57
C ARG A 40 -46.07 -8.39 7.15
N ASN A 41 -45.84 -7.57 6.10
CA ASN A 41 -45.77 -7.98 4.70
C ASN A 41 -44.75 -7.14 3.89
N ALA A 42 -43.71 -6.65 4.56
CA ALA A 42 -42.68 -5.81 3.97
C ALA A 42 -41.77 -6.62 3.01
N LEU A 43 -41.93 -6.41 1.70
CA LEU A 43 -41.10 -7.05 0.68
C LEU A 43 -39.67 -6.53 0.75
N THR A 44 -38.70 -7.43 0.98
CA THR A 44 -37.27 -7.10 0.90
C THR A 44 -36.90 -6.73 -0.52
N ARG A 45 -36.49 -5.47 -0.75
CA ARG A 45 -36.00 -5.01 -2.05
C ARG A 45 -34.49 -5.23 -2.12
N ARG A 46 -33.99 -5.80 -3.23
CA ARG A 46 -32.56 -6.00 -3.47
C ARG A 46 -32.09 -5.01 -4.53
N LEU A 47 -30.96 -4.36 -4.29
CA LEU A 47 -30.32 -3.44 -5.22
C LEU A 47 -28.91 -3.95 -5.51
N ALA A 48 -28.55 -4.03 -6.79
CA ALA A 48 -27.20 -4.33 -7.21
C ALA A 48 -26.45 -3.01 -7.41
N VAL A 49 -25.39 -2.82 -6.62
CA VAL A 49 -24.45 -1.71 -6.78
C VAL A 49 -23.21 -2.24 -7.46
N ASN A 50 -22.86 -1.67 -8.61
CA ASN A 50 -21.64 -1.99 -9.35
C ASN A 50 -20.54 -0.97 -9.03
N LEU A 51 -19.28 -1.38 -9.19
CA LEU A 51 -18.15 -0.46 -9.20
C LEU A 51 -18.28 0.53 -10.35
N ASP A 52 -17.74 1.73 -10.15
CA ASP A 52 -17.49 2.64 -11.25
C ASP A 52 -16.49 1.99 -12.22
N PRO A 53 -16.81 1.87 -13.53
CA PRO A 53 -15.86 1.36 -14.53
C PRO A 53 -14.53 2.12 -14.53
N ALA A 54 -14.53 3.40 -14.11
CA ALA A 54 -13.33 4.20 -13.99
C ALA A 54 -12.29 3.61 -13.01
N GLU A 55 -12.70 2.80 -12.03
CA GLU A 55 -11.74 2.12 -11.12
C GLU A 55 -10.90 1.06 -11.84
N THR A 56 -11.39 0.52 -12.96
CA THR A 56 -10.67 -0.48 -13.77
C THR A 56 -9.91 0.17 -14.94
N ASP A 57 -9.91 1.51 -15.03
CA ASP A 57 -9.10 2.20 -16.01
C ASP A 57 -7.62 2.13 -15.61
N LEU A 58 -6.89 1.24 -16.27
CA LEU A 58 -5.44 1.05 -16.08
C LEU A 58 -4.61 2.00 -16.96
N THR A 59 -5.23 3.02 -17.56
CA THR A 59 -4.51 4.02 -18.33
C THR A 59 -3.48 4.70 -17.42
N PRO A 60 -2.19 4.73 -17.81
CA PRO A 60 -1.15 5.34 -17.00
C PRO A 60 -1.47 6.80 -16.68
N LEU A 61 -1.24 7.19 -15.43
CA LEU A 61 -1.43 8.56 -14.97
C LEU A 61 -0.48 9.52 -15.73
N PRO A 62 -0.91 10.75 -16.05
CA PRO A 62 -0.01 11.77 -16.59
C PRO A 62 1.21 12.00 -15.69
N GLU A 63 2.36 12.35 -16.31
CA GLU A 63 3.62 12.43 -15.56
C GLU A 63 3.61 13.48 -14.44
N ALA A 64 2.95 14.61 -14.67
CA ALA A 64 2.85 15.66 -13.66
C ALA A 64 2.13 15.16 -12.39
N ASP A 65 1.04 14.40 -12.57
CA ASP A 65 0.24 13.86 -11.47
C ASP A 65 0.95 12.72 -10.76
N TRP A 66 1.66 11.87 -11.51
CA TRP A 66 2.48 10.80 -10.95
C TRP A 66 3.60 11.35 -10.06
N GLN A 67 4.32 12.38 -10.52
CA GLN A 67 5.37 13.02 -9.74
C GLN A 67 4.83 13.71 -8.49
N ALA A 68 3.71 14.43 -8.60
CA ALA A 68 3.05 15.07 -7.47
C ALA A 68 2.63 14.03 -6.41
N LEU A 69 2.10 12.89 -6.85
CA LEU A 69 1.72 11.78 -5.98
C LEU A 69 2.95 11.15 -5.30
N ALA A 70 4.01 10.90 -6.06
CA ALA A 70 5.24 10.32 -5.54
C ALA A 70 5.88 11.22 -4.46
N GLN A 71 5.90 12.54 -4.69
CA GLN A 71 6.37 13.53 -3.72
C GLN A 71 5.51 13.53 -2.45
N ARG A 72 4.17 13.50 -2.60
CA ARG A 72 3.24 13.48 -1.47
C ARG A 72 3.40 12.23 -0.59
N LEU A 73 3.73 11.09 -1.21
CA LEU A 73 3.91 9.81 -0.53
C LEU A 73 5.37 9.58 -0.07
N GLY A 74 6.30 10.47 -0.40
CA GLY A 74 7.72 10.32 -0.09
C GLY A 74 8.37 9.12 -0.77
N VAL A 75 7.84 8.67 -1.91
CA VAL A 75 8.37 7.54 -2.67
C VAL A 75 9.12 8.01 -3.91
N GLY A 76 10.09 7.22 -4.36
CA GLY A 76 10.80 7.51 -5.60
C GLY A 76 9.90 7.21 -6.80
N ALA A 77 9.67 8.21 -7.64
CA ALA A 77 9.01 8.02 -8.92
C ALA A 77 9.97 7.27 -9.86
N VAL A 78 9.63 6.04 -10.22
CA VAL A 78 10.40 5.23 -11.17
C VAL A 78 9.47 4.81 -12.31
N ARG A 79 9.97 4.95 -13.54
CA ARG A 79 9.21 4.75 -14.78
C ARG A 79 9.51 3.42 -15.46
N SER A 80 10.63 2.82 -15.12
CA SER A 80 11.12 1.60 -15.75
C SER A 80 11.69 0.65 -14.72
N PHE A 81 11.75 -0.63 -15.11
CA PHE A 81 12.40 -1.66 -14.32
C PHE A 81 13.88 -1.32 -14.04
N ASP A 82 14.58 -0.71 -15.00
CA ASP A 82 15.97 -0.30 -14.85
C ASP A 82 16.14 0.83 -13.82
N GLU A 83 15.26 1.83 -13.85
CA GLU A 83 15.25 2.90 -12.84
C GLU A 83 14.92 2.37 -11.47
N TRP A 84 13.95 1.46 -11.37
CA TRP A 84 13.63 0.76 -10.14
C TRP A 84 14.83 -0.02 -9.62
N GLN A 85 15.55 -0.75 -10.48
CA GLN A 85 16.72 -1.52 -10.08
C GLN A 85 17.87 -0.61 -9.58
N ARG A 86 18.04 0.57 -10.18
CA ARG A 86 19.01 1.59 -9.70
C ARG A 86 18.59 2.16 -8.35
N LEU A 87 17.30 2.47 -8.19
CA LEU A 87 16.75 2.98 -6.93
C LEU A 87 16.89 1.93 -5.82
N ASP A 88 16.57 0.66 -6.09
CA ASP A 88 16.72 -0.44 -5.13
C ASP A 88 18.20 -0.65 -4.73
N ARG A 89 19.11 -0.64 -5.71
CA ARG A 89 20.55 -0.68 -5.43
C ARG A 89 20.96 0.48 -4.50
N SER A 90 20.56 1.71 -4.80
CA SER A 90 20.93 2.89 -3.99
C SER A 90 20.43 2.83 -2.55
N ARG A 91 19.26 2.22 -2.30
CA ARG A 91 18.69 2.07 -0.95
C ARG A 91 19.42 1.00 -0.13
N ARG A 92 19.93 -0.04 -0.79
CA ARG A 92 20.62 -1.16 -0.14
C ARG A 92 22.13 -0.94 0.01
N PHE A 93 22.69 0.08 -0.64
CA PHE A 93 24.01 0.64 -0.31
C PHE A 93 23.94 1.48 0.97
N GLY A 94 23.50 0.89 2.08
CA GLY A 94 24.06 1.28 3.37
C GLY A 94 25.55 0.99 3.26
N SER A 95 26.39 2.02 3.30
CA SER A 95 27.84 1.97 3.07
C SER A 95 28.44 0.64 3.51
N GLU A 96 29.16 -0.05 2.63
CA GLU A 96 29.73 -1.39 2.84
C GLU A 96 30.86 -1.40 3.89
N ILE A 97 30.69 -0.74 5.03
CA ILE A 97 31.65 -0.59 6.13
C ILE A 97 32.19 -1.94 6.58
N TRP A 98 31.40 -3.01 6.44
CA TRP A 98 31.81 -4.36 6.80
C TRP A 98 33.01 -4.87 5.98
N GLN A 99 33.14 -4.50 4.69
CA GLN A 99 34.27 -4.94 3.85
C GLN A 99 35.62 -4.38 4.31
N PRO A 100 35.81 -3.04 4.45
CA PRO A 100 37.05 -2.50 4.99
C PRO A 100 37.27 -2.89 6.45
N LEU A 101 36.21 -3.10 7.25
CA LEU A 101 36.32 -3.60 8.62
C LEU A 101 36.95 -5.01 8.66
N ILE A 102 36.48 -5.93 7.82
CA ILE A 102 37.05 -7.29 7.74
C ILE A 102 38.49 -7.23 7.25
N LEU A 103 38.80 -6.42 6.24
CA LEU A 103 40.16 -6.24 5.74
C LEU A 103 41.10 -5.69 6.83
N ALA A 104 40.65 -4.70 7.61
CA ALA A 104 41.41 -4.15 8.73
C ALA A 104 41.64 -5.19 9.84
N LEU A 105 40.61 -5.98 10.18
CA LEU A 105 40.73 -7.08 11.15
C LEU A 105 41.72 -8.14 10.68
N LEU A 106 41.67 -8.53 9.41
CA LEU A 106 42.60 -9.48 8.80
C LEU A 106 44.04 -8.95 8.89
N ALA A 107 44.25 -7.68 8.52
CA ALA A 107 45.55 -7.03 8.59
C ALA A 107 46.08 -7.02 10.03
N LEU A 108 45.23 -6.75 11.02
CA LEU A 108 45.58 -6.75 12.43
C LEU A 108 46.00 -8.14 12.92
N LEU A 109 45.29 -9.19 12.53
CA LEU A 109 45.65 -10.59 12.84
C LEU A 109 47.02 -10.97 12.23
N PHE A 110 47.27 -10.61 10.98
CA PHE A 110 48.59 -10.83 10.38
C PHE A 110 49.69 -10.07 11.11
N PHE A 111 49.42 -8.82 11.50
CA PHE A 111 50.36 -8.01 12.26
C PHE A 111 50.68 -8.63 13.61
N GLU A 112 49.67 -9.15 14.31
CA GLU A 112 49.85 -9.81 15.60
C GLU A 112 50.77 -11.03 15.50
N VAL A 113 50.55 -11.89 14.50
CA VAL A 113 51.39 -13.08 14.28
C VAL A 113 52.83 -12.68 13.94
N LEU A 114 53.03 -11.68 13.07
CA LEU A 114 54.37 -11.19 12.74
C LEU A 114 55.09 -10.61 13.96
N LEU A 115 54.36 -9.88 14.81
CA LEU A 115 54.89 -9.31 16.04
C LEU A 115 55.29 -10.41 17.04
N GLN A 116 54.45 -11.43 17.21
CA GLN A 116 54.72 -12.60 18.05
C GLN A 116 55.96 -13.36 17.58
N GLN A 117 56.09 -13.59 16.26
CA GLN A 117 57.27 -14.24 15.68
C GLN A 117 58.55 -13.42 15.91
N HIS A 118 58.48 -12.10 15.75
CA HIS A 118 59.62 -11.21 15.95
C HIS A 118 60.09 -11.15 17.40
N ILE A 119 59.16 -11.11 18.36
CA ILE A 119 59.48 -11.11 19.79
C ILE A 119 60.05 -12.46 20.22
N THR A 120 59.47 -13.57 19.75
CA THR A 120 59.91 -14.93 20.11
C THR A 120 61.30 -15.23 19.56
N ARG A 121 61.64 -14.75 18.35
CA ARG A 121 62.99 -14.90 17.77
C ARG A 121 64.08 -14.07 18.45
N ARG A 122 63.71 -13.07 19.26
CA ARG A 122 64.66 -12.20 19.98
C ARG A 122 64.93 -12.63 21.42
N LYS A 123 64.22 -13.64 21.93
CA LYS A 123 64.55 -14.35 23.17
C LYS A 123 65.43 -15.55 22.86
#